data_AF-A0A7S2KHB3-F1
#
_entry.id   AF-A0A7S2KHB3-F1
#
_cell.length_a   1.000
_cell.length_b   1.000
_cell.length_c   1.000
_cell.angle_alpha   90.00
_cell.angle_beta   90.00
_cell.angle_gamma   90.00
#
_symmetry.space_group_name_H-M   'P 1'
#
loop_
_entity.id
_entity.type
_entity.pdbx_description
1 polymer ?
#
loop_
_entity_poly.entity_id
_entity_poly.type
_entity_poly.pdbx_seq_one_letter_code
_entity_poly.pdbx_strand_id
1 'polypeptide(L)'
;VNLLFSANRWEMASEIVDDLNRGIVVVCDRYAFSGVAYSAAKGLDFAWCQAHDRGLPLPDSVFFMRVEPQVGALRANFGDERYEDVDMQVRVRERFDDPRLRQGVPWH
;
A
#
# COMPACT_ATOMS: atom_id res chain seq x y z
N VAL A 1 -11.72 8.11 1.62
CA VAL A 1 -10.39 8.57 2.10
C VAL A 1 -9.25 8.28 1.09
N ASN A 2 -9.51 7.68 -0.08
CA ASN A 2 -8.44 7.33 -1.04
C ASN A 2 -7.59 8.54 -1.50
N LEU A 3 -8.25 9.65 -1.82
CA LEU A 3 -7.58 10.82 -2.41
C LEU A 3 -6.61 11.53 -1.46
N LEU A 4 -6.92 11.64 -0.16
CA LEU A 4 -6.00 12.25 0.81
C LEU A 4 -4.71 11.44 0.97
N PHE A 5 -4.81 10.11 0.97
CA PHE A 5 -3.63 9.24 1.02
C PHE A 5 -2.81 9.34 -0.27
N SER A 6 -3.44 9.49 -1.43
CA SER A 6 -2.74 9.70 -2.69
C SER A 6 -2.05 11.07 -2.73
N ALA A 7 -2.75 12.14 -2.34
CA ALA A 7 -2.17 13.48 -2.23
C ALA A 7 -0.92 13.51 -1.33
N ASN A 8 -0.98 12.85 -0.16
CA ASN A 8 0.16 12.76 0.74
C ASN A 8 1.40 12.09 0.11
N ARG A 9 1.22 11.09 -0.78
CA ARG A 9 2.35 10.51 -1.53
C ARG A 9 2.89 11.46 -2.59
N TRP A 10 2.00 12.17 -3.27
CA TRP A 10 2.39 13.16 -4.27
C TRP A 10 3.19 14.32 -3.68
N GLU A 11 2.86 14.75 -2.47
CA GLU A 11 3.62 15.77 -1.72
C GLU A 11 5.09 15.36 -1.52
N MET A 12 5.37 14.06 -1.36
CA MET A 12 6.73 13.54 -1.15
C MET A 12 7.42 13.08 -2.45
N ALA A 13 6.72 13.06 -3.58
CA ALA A 13 7.21 12.41 -4.80
C ALA A 13 8.50 13.05 -5.34
N SER A 14 8.61 14.38 -5.30
CA SER A 14 9.82 15.08 -5.74
C SER A 14 11.02 14.79 -4.84
N GLU A 15 10.81 14.77 -3.52
CA GLU A 15 11.88 14.52 -2.56
C GLU A 15 12.42 13.09 -2.69
N ILE A 16 11.54 12.11 -2.89
CA ILE A 16 11.94 10.72 -3.19
C ILE A 16 12.83 10.68 -4.44
N VAL A 17 12.46 11.37 -5.52
CA VAL A 17 13.25 11.40 -6.76
C VAL A 17 14.60 12.07 -6.54
N ASP A 18 14.63 13.19 -5.80
CA ASP A 18 15.86 13.93 -5.53
C ASP A 18 16.85 13.12 -4.70
N ASP A 19 16.36 12.40 -3.67
CA ASP A 19 17.20 11.53 -2.85
C ASP A 19 17.74 10.34 -3.65
N LEU A 20 16.90 9.70 -4.48
CA LEU A 20 17.34 8.63 -5.37
C LEU A 20 18.42 9.11 -6.35
N ASN A 21 18.25 10.31 -6.94
CA ASN A 21 19.24 10.93 -7.83
C ASN A 21 20.56 11.25 -7.13
N ARG A 22 20.53 11.47 -5.81
CA ARG A 22 21.73 11.67 -4.97
C ARG A 22 22.39 10.35 -4.55
N GLY A 23 21.86 9.20 -4.96
CA GLY A 23 22.35 7.88 -4.59
C GLY A 23 21.93 7.45 -3.18
N ILE A 24 20.89 8.08 -2.60
CA ILE A 24 20.34 7.69 -1.30
C ILE A 24 19.27 6.63 -1.51
N VAL A 25 19.32 5.57 -0.70
CA VAL A 25 18.29 4.53 -0.68
C VAL A 25 17.11 5.02 0.15
N VAL A 26 15.92 5.01 -0.44
CA VAL A 26 14.67 5.36 0.24
C VAL A 26 13.94 4.08 0.67
N VAL A 27 13.65 3.96 1.96
CA VAL A 27 12.85 2.87 2.53
C VAL A 27 11.49 3.44 2.95
N CYS A 28 10.42 3.00 2.29
CA CYS A 28 9.06 3.42 2.60
C CYS A 28 8.31 2.35 3.39
N ASP A 29 7.78 2.71 4.57
CA ASP A 29 6.73 1.92 5.21
C ASP A 29 5.38 2.25 4.59
N ARG A 30 4.89 1.32 3.76
CA ARG A 30 3.73 1.46 2.87
C ARG A 30 3.96 2.48 1.74
N TYR A 31 3.20 2.29 0.67
CA TYR A 31 3.22 3.16 -0.51
C TYR A 31 1.87 3.07 -1.26
N ALA A 32 1.86 3.36 -2.56
CA ALA A 32 0.68 3.32 -3.42
C ALA A 32 -0.12 2.00 -3.33
N PHE A 33 0.57 0.86 -3.21
CA PHE A 33 -0.07 -0.45 -3.14
C PHE A 33 -1.06 -0.58 -1.98
N SER A 34 -0.71 -0.03 -0.80
CA SER A 34 -1.60 0.01 0.35
C SER A 34 -2.83 0.89 0.09
N GLY A 35 -2.64 2.04 -0.58
CA GLY A 35 -3.75 2.92 -0.95
C GLY A 35 -4.79 2.22 -1.83
N VAL A 36 -4.32 1.49 -2.85
CA VAL A 36 -5.15 0.71 -3.76
C VAL A 36 -5.84 -0.44 -3.04
N ALA A 37 -5.09 -1.26 -2.30
CA ALA A 37 -5.63 -2.45 -1.63
C ALA A 37 -6.73 -2.12 -0.61
N TYR A 38 -6.51 -1.11 0.25
CA TYR A 38 -7.50 -0.70 1.25
C TYR A 38 -8.73 -0.02 0.64
N SER A 39 -8.55 0.73 -0.46
CA SER A 39 -9.66 1.39 -1.15
C SER A 39 -10.52 0.40 -1.93
N ALA A 40 -9.89 -0.54 -2.64
CA ALA A 40 -10.59 -1.62 -3.34
C ALA A 40 -11.29 -2.58 -2.37
N ALA A 41 -10.69 -2.86 -1.20
CA ALA A 41 -11.31 -3.69 -0.16
C ALA A 41 -12.59 -3.06 0.44
N LYS A 42 -12.78 -1.75 0.29
CA LYS A 42 -14.01 -1.02 0.64
C LYS A 42 -15.04 -0.99 -0.50
N GLY A 43 -14.79 -1.69 -1.60
CA GLY A 43 -15.71 -1.80 -2.73
C GLY A 43 -15.52 -0.76 -3.83
N LEU A 44 -14.45 0.04 -3.81
CA LEU A 44 -14.13 0.95 -4.91
C LEU A 44 -13.53 0.17 -6.09
N ASP A 45 -13.76 0.69 -7.30
CA ASP A 45 -13.18 0.10 -8.50
C ASP A 45 -11.65 0.10 -8.45
N PHE A 46 -11.05 -1.02 -8.84
CA PHE A 46 -9.61 -1.23 -8.73
C PHE A 46 -8.82 -0.30 -9.66
N ALA A 47 -9.28 -0.14 -10.91
CA ALA A 47 -8.59 0.71 -11.88
C ALA A 47 -8.69 2.19 -11.49
N TRP A 48 -9.84 2.60 -10.94
CA TRP A 48 -10.02 3.92 -10.34
C TRP A 48 -9.05 4.14 -9.19
N CYS A 49 -8.92 3.17 -8.28
CA CYS A 49 -7.99 3.28 -7.16
C CYS A 49 -6.53 3.43 -7.61
N GLN A 50 -6.10 2.68 -8.64
CA GLN A 50 -4.76 2.80 -9.21
C GLN A 50 -4.51 4.11 -9.94
N ALA A 51 -5.53 4.68 -10.58
CA ALA A 51 -5.37 5.85 -11.44
C ALA A 51 -4.80 7.08 -10.72
N HIS A 52 -5.08 7.23 -9.42
CA HIS A 52 -4.64 8.38 -8.63
C HIS A 52 -3.14 8.38 -8.32
N ASP A 53 -2.51 7.21 -8.31
CA ASP A 53 -1.08 7.05 -7.98
C ASP A 53 -0.23 6.83 -9.24
N ARG A 54 -0.82 6.82 -10.44
CA ARG A 54 -0.07 6.68 -11.69
C ARG A 54 0.86 7.89 -11.89
N GLY A 55 2.15 7.61 -12.05
CA GLY A 55 3.18 8.62 -12.23
C GLY A 55 4.02 8.89 -10.98
N LEU A 56 3.66 8.31 -9.83
CA LEU A 56 4.55 8.26 -8.68
C LEU A 56 5.83 7.45 -9.00
N PRO A 57 6.96 7.76 -8.34
CA PRO A 57 8.17 6.96 -8.44
C PRO A 57 7.90 5.48 -8.20
N LEU A 58 8.30 4.63 -9.15
CA LEU A 58 8.08 3.20 -9.06
C LEU A 58 9.15 2.58 -8.15
N PRO A 59 8.77 1.81 -7.12
CA PRO A 59 9.76 1.13 -6.28
C PRO A 59 10.52 0.04 -7.06
N ASP A 60 11.82 -0.09 -6.80
CA ASP A 60 12.65 -1.15 -7.37
C ASP A 60 12.33 -2.54 -6.78
N SER A 61 11.81 -2.60 -5.55
CA SER A 61 11.45 -3.82 -4.86
C SER A 61 10.38 -3.56 -3.80
N VAL A 62 9.48 -4.53 -3.60
CA VAL A 62 8.43 -4.48 -2.58
C VAL A 62 8.52 -5.71 -1.71
N PHE A 63 8.66 -5.51 -0.40
CA PHE A 63 8.64 -6.59 0.58
C PHE A 63 7.24 -6.68 1.19
N PHE A 64 6.53 -7.78 0.92
CA PHE A 64 5.19 -8.02 1.44
C PHE A 64 5.21 -9.01 2.59
N MET A 65 5.18 -8.47 3.81
CA MET A 65 5.17 -9.26 5.03
C MET A 65 3.82 -9.96 5.22
N ARG A 66 3.75 -11.24 4.88
CA ARG A 66 2.56 -12.08 5.10
C ARG A 66 2.48 -12.52 6.55
N VAL A 67 1.42 -12.11 7.22
CA VAL A 67 1.08 -12.55 8.57
C VAL A 67 -0.34 -13.12 8.52
N GLU A 68 -0.53 -14.30 9.12
CA GLU A 68 -1.88 -14.85 9.26
C GLU A 68 -2.73 -13.90 10.13
N PRO A 69 -3.97 -13.56 9.71
CA PRO A 69 -4.82 -12.61 10.43
C PRO A 69 -4.97 -12.94 11.92
N GLN A 70 -5.06 -14.23 12.25
CA GLN A 70 -5.16 -14.76 13.60
C GLN A 70 -3.91 -14.44 14.44
N VAL A 71 -2.72 -14.43 13.83
CA VAL A 71 -1.45 -14.08 14.48
C VAL A 71 -1.34 -12.56 14.62
N GLY A 72 -1.80 -11.81 13.61
CA GLY A 72 -1.89 -10.35 13.70
C GLY A 72 -2.78 -9.88 14.84
N ALA A 73 -3.88 -10.59 15.09
CA ALA A 73 -4.83 -10.31 16.17
C ALA A 73 -4.27 -10.51 17.59
N LEU A 74 -3.13 -11.18 17.74
CA LEU A 74 -2.47 -11.39 19.03
C LEU A 74 -1.57 -10.22 19.45
N ARG A 75 -1.40 -9.19 18.60
CA ARG A 75 -0.61 -8.01 18.93
C ARG A 75 -1.36 -7.16 19.97
N ALA A 76 -0.62 -6.59 20.91
CA ALA A 76 -1.16 -5.97 22.13
C ALA A 76 -2.18 -4.82 21.92
N ASN A 77 -2.27 -4.28 20.70
CA ASN A 77 -3.13 -3.14 20.34
C ASN A 77 -4.13 -3.46 19.20
N PHE A 78 -4.32 -4.74 18.84
CA PHE A 78 -5.21 -5.08 17.72
C PHE A 78 -6.68 -4.75 18.06
N GLY A 79 -7.27 -3.82 17.32
CA GLY A 79 -8.63 -3.32 17.47
C GLY A 79 -8.72 -1.84 17.84
N ASP A 80 -7.60 -1.20 18.16
CA ASP A 80 -7.55 0.23 18.52
C ASP A 80 -7.57 1.14 17.28
N GLU A 81 -7.10 0.64 16.13
CA GLU A 81 -7.11 1.40 14.87
C GLU A 81 -8.32 1.10 13.98
N ARG A 82 -8.76 2.12 13.24
CA ARG A 82 -9.96 2.12 12.37
C ARG A 82 -10.02 0.98 11.33
N TYR A 83 -8.91 0.32 11.04
CA TYR A 83 -8.84 -0.78 10.06
C TYR A 83 -8.47 -2.13 10.67
N GLU A 84 -8.38 -2.25 11.99
CA GLU A 84 -8.13 -3.51 12.70
C GLU A 84 -9.43 -4.31 12.91
N ASP A 85 -10.17 -4.46 11.82
CA ASP A 85 -11.31 -5.37 11.72
C ASP A 85 -10.87 -6.61 10.93
N VAL A 86 -11.14 -7.80 11.47
CA VAL A 86 -10.70 -9.07 10.89
C VAL A 86 -11.25 -9.23 9.47
N ASP A 87 -12.52 -8.89 9.26
CA ASP A 87 -13.15 -9.02 7.93
C ASP A 87 -12.53 -8.05 6.92
N MET A 88 -12.22 -6.82 7.35
CA MET A 88 -11.49 -5.87 6.54
C MET A 88 -10.08 -6.38 6.20
N GLN A 89 -9.35 -6.95 7.16
CA GLN A 89 -8.01 -7.48 6.93
C GLN A 89 -8.01 -8.67 5.95
N VAL A 90 -9.02 -9.55 6.02
CA VAL A 90 -9.21 -10.62 5.03
C VAL A 90 -9.41 -10.03 3.63
N ARG A 91 -10.33 -9.08 3.46
CA ARG A 91 -10.57 -8.42 2.16
C ARG A 91 -9.32 -7.70 1.65
N VAL A 92 -8.57 -7.02 2.51
CA VAL A 92 -7.33 -6.34 2.14
C VAL A 92 -6.27 -7.34 1.69
N ARG A 93 -6.11 -8.47 2.39
CA ARG A 93 -5.21 -9.56 1.99
C ARG A 93 -5.53 -10.07 0.58
N GLU A 94 -6.81 -10.30 0.28
CA GLU A 94 -7.25 -10.72 -1.05
C GLU A 94 -6.87 -9.67 -2.12
N ARG A 95 -6.98 -8.37 -1.82
CA ARG A 95 -6.55 -7.31 -2.76
C ARG A 95 -5.04 -7.25 -2.93
N PHE A 96 -4.25 -7.57 -1.91
CA PHE A 96 -2.81 -7.70 -2.05
C PHE A 96 -2.39 -8.90 -2.89
N ASP A 97 -3.20 -9.96 -2.93
CA ASP A 97 -2.99 -11.15 -3.78
C ASP A 97 -3.47 -10.97 -5.23
N ASP A 98 -4.13 -9.86 -5.56
CA ASP A 98 -4.53 -9.53 -6.93
C ASP A 98 -3.29 -9.30 -7.83
N PRO A 99 -3.11 -10.09 -8.91
CA PRO A 99 -1.96 -9.96 -9.80
C PRO A 99 -1.82 -8.56 -10.40
N ARG A 100 -2.93 -7.84 -10.61
CA ARG A 100 -2.93 -6.48 -11.18
C ARG A 100 -2.24 -5.46 -10.28
N LEU A 101 -2.17 -5.72 -8.96
CA LEU A 101 -1.45 -4.86 -8.02
C LEU A 101 0.06 -5.05 -8.09
N ARG A 102 0.50 -6.24 -8.51
CA ARG A 102 1.91 -6.66 -8.49
C ARG A 102 2.62 -6.49 -9.83
N GLN A 103 1.92 -5.99 -10.86
CA GLN A 103 2.48 -5.84 -12.19
C GLN A 103 3.63 -4.82 -12.22
N GLY A 104 4.72 -5.18 -12.90
CA GLY A 104 5.82 -4.26 -13.21
C GLY A 104 6.79 -3.99 -12.06
N VAL A 105 6.63 -4.64 -10.90
CA VAL A 105 7.52 -4.48 -9.74
C VAL A 105 7.88 -5.85 -9.17
N PRO A 106 9.13 -6.10 -8.74
CA PRO A 106 9.49 -7.31 -8.00
C PRO A 106 8.89 -7.32 -6.60
N TRP A 107 8.17 -8.38 -6.26
CA TRP A 107 7.61 -8.60 -4.92
C TRP A 107 8.32 -9.77 -4.23
N HIS A 108 8.63 -9.59 -2.95
CA HIS A 108 9.30 -10.55 -2.08
C HIS A 108 8.45 -10.87 -0.86
#